data_AF-A0A7C5NVJ8-F1
#
_entry.id   AF-A0A7C5NVJ8-F1
#
_cell.length_a   1.000
_cell.length_b   1.000
_cell.length_c   1.000
_cell.angle_alpha   90.00
_cell.angle_beta   90.00
_cell.angle_gamma   90.00
#
_symmetry.space_group_name_H-M   'P 1'
#
loop_
_entity.id
_entity.type
_entity.pdbx_description
1 polymer ?
#
loop_
_entity_poly.entity_id
_entity_poly.type
_entity_poly.pdbx_seq_one_letter_code
_entity_poly.pdbx_strand_id
1 'polypeptide(L)'
;MSKKQHVQTQKFGTFLGVYLPSLLTILGLIMYLRFGWVVGNMGVPMTILIVLMASSITFITGLSASAIATNIKVGIGGEYYLVSRSLGLE
;
A
#
# COMPACT_ATOMS: atom_id res chain seq x y z
N MET A 1 -10.22 -44.25 -2.40
CA MET A 1 -10.30 -43.32 -1.26
C MET A 1 -9.23 -42.24 -1.44
N SER A 2 -9.60 -41.13 -2.11
CA SER A 2 -8.66 -40.08 -2.53
C SER A 2 -8.34 -39.17 -1.34
N LYS A 3 -7.10 -39.27 -0.82
CA LYS A 3 -6.56 -38.35 0.19
C LYS A 3 -6.48 -36.96 -0.45
N LYS A 4 -7.42 -36.07 -0.12
CA LYS A 4 -7.27 -34.64 -0.39
C LYS A 4 -6.06 -34.15 0.41
N GLN A 5 -4.93 -33.96 -0.27
CA GLN A 5 -3.79 -33.24 0.28
C GLN A 5 -4.26 -31.82 0.61
N HIS A 6 -4.33 -31.50 1.90
CA HIS A 6 -4.42 -30.13 2.36
C HIS A 6 -3.10 -29.45 1.99
N VAL A 7 -3.08 -28.76 0.84
CA VAL A 7 -2.06 -27.76 0.54
C VAL A 7 -2.21 -26.69 1.62
N GLN A 8 -1.36 -26.74 2.65
CA GLN A 8 -1.24 -25.68 3.64
C GLN A 8 -0.71 -24.45 2.91
N THR A 9 -1.61 -23.63 2.36
CA THR A 9 -1.27 -22.31 1.82
C THR A 9 -0.53 -21.55 2.92
N GLN A 10 0.78 -21.40 2.73
CA GLN A 10 1.61 -20.59 3.62
C GLN A 10 1.01 -19.18 3.63
N LYS A 11 0.43 -18.79 4.76
CA LYS A 11 -0.13 -17.45 4.93
C LYS A 11 1.06 -16.49 4.98
N PHE A 12 1.11 -15.54 4.05
CA PHE A 12 2.08 -14.48 4.11
C PHE A 12 1.87 -13.68 5.41
N GLY A 13 2.91 -13.53 6.21
CA GLY A 13 2.88 -12.66 7.39
C GLY A 13 2.83 -11.19 6.99
N THR A 14 2.57 -10.29 7.95
CA THR A 14 2.47 -8.84 7.71
C THR A 14 3.73 -8.26 7.05
N PHE A 15 4.91 -8.80 7.39
CA PHE A 15 6.18 -8.29 6.89
C PHE A 15 6.43 -8.64 5.41
N LEU A 16 6.30 -9.92 5.06
CA LEU A 16 6.52 -10.42 3.69
C LEU A 16 5.34 -10.14 2.76
N GLY A 17 4.12 -10.11 3.29
CA GLY A 17 2.90 -9.96 2.50
C GLY A 17 2.49 -8.52 2.24
N VAL A 18 2.86 -7.57 3.11
CA VAL A 18 2.38 -6.18 3.02
C VAL A 18 3.52 -5.19 3.08
N TYR A 19 4.35 -5.21 4.14
CA TYR A 19 5.37 -4.18 4.34
C TYR A 19 6.41 -4.12 3.21
N LEU A 20 7.03 -5.26 2.88
CA LEU A 20 8.01 -5.37 1.82
C LEU A 20 7.46 -4.94 0.44
N PRO A 21 6.32 -5.47 -0.05
CA PRO A 21 5.79 -5.06 -1.35
C PRO A 21 5.34 -3.59 -1.40
N SER A 22 4.72 -3.07 -0.34
CA SER A 22 4.33 -1.65 -0.27
C SER A 22 5.56 -0.73 -0.28
N LEU A 23 6.59 -1.03 0.51
CA LEU A 23 7.81 -0.22 0.56
C LEU A 23 8.56 -0.26 -0.77
N LEU A 24 8.68 -1.44 -1.39
CA LEU A 24 9.35 -1.61 -2.68
C LEU A 24 8.65 -0.83 -3.80
N THR A 25 7.32 -0.79 -3.78
CA THR A 25 6.52 -0.04 -4.75
C THR A 25 6.72 1.47 -4.62
N ILE A 26 6.64 2.00 -3.39
CA ILE A 26 6.81 3.44 -3.12
C ILE A 26 8.24 3.89 -3.43
N LEU A 27 9.25 3.18 -2.91
CA LEU A 27 10.65 3.50 -3.17
C LEU A 27 11.00 3.32 -4.64
N GLY A 28 10.53 2.25 -5.28
CA GLY A 28 10.76 2.00 -6.70
C GLY A 28 10.22 3.13 -7.58
N LEU A 29 8.99 3.57 -7.35
CA LEU A 29 8.37 4.61 -8.17
C LEU A 29 8.99 5.98 -7.92
N ILE A 30 9.19 6.38 -6.65
CA ILE A 30 9.70 7.72 -6.33
C ILE A 30 11.17 7.84 -6.73
N MET A 31 12.01 6.87 -6.37
CA MET A 31 13.46 6.98 -6.57
C MET A 31 13.85 6.85 -8.04
N TYR A 32 13.17 5.99 -8.82
CA TYR A 32 13.49 5.81 -10.24
C TYR A 32 12.74 6.77 -11.17
N LEU A 33 11.44 7.04 -10.98
CA LEU A 33 10.68 7.85 -11.93
C LEU A 33 10.66 9.34 -11.61
N ARG A 34 10.71 9.73 -10.33
CA ARG A 34 10.26 11.08 -9.95
C ARG A 34 11.31 11.93 -9.27
N PHE A 35 12.19 11.34 -8.47
CA PHE A 35 13.20 12.08 -7.70
C PHE A 35 14.16 12.85 -8.62
N GLY A 36 14.67 12.21 -9.67
CA GLY A 36 15.59 12.85 -10.62
C GLY A 36 14.98 14.04 -11.35
N TRP A 37 13.72 13.93 -11.80
CA TRP A 37 13.04 15.01 -12.51
C TRP A 37 12.64 16.16 -11.59
N VAL A 38 12.12 15.87 -10.40
CA VAL A 38 11.68 16.92 -9.46
C VAL A 38 12.88 17.68 -8.88
N VAL A 39 14.00 17.01 -8.55
CA VAL A 39 15.22 17.71 -8.08
C VAL A 39 15.80 18.59 -9.19
N GLY A 40 15.81 18.12 -10.43
CA GLY A 40 16.32 18.88 -11.57
C GLY A 40 15.52 20.15 -11.88
N ASN A 41 14.20 20.12 -11.71
CA ASN A 41 13.33 21.25 -12.09
C ASN A 41 13.03 22.22 -10.94
N MET A 42 13.02 21.75 -9.69
CA MET A 42 12.63 22.56 -8.52
C MET A 42 13.75 22.81 -7.51
N GLY A 43 14.93 22.20 -7.68
CA GLY A 43 16.04 22.32 -6.75
C GLY A 43 15.84 21.58 -5.43
N VAL A 44 16.93 21.41 -4.66
CA VAL A 44 16.99 20.62 -3.41
C VAL A 44 16.06 21.08 -2.28
N PRO A 45 15.95 22.38 -1.93
CA PRO A 45 15.14 22.78 -0.78
C PRO A 45 13.64 22.59 -1.02
N MET A 46 13.18 22.84 -2.26
CA MET A 46 11.78 22.70 -2.63
C MET A 46 11.38 21.23 -2.77
N THR A 47 12.29 20.37 -3.24
CA THR A 47 12.04 18.91 -3.27
C THR A 47 11.85 18.33 -1.89
N ILE A 48 12.65 18.74 -0.90
CA ILE A 48 12.50 18.29 0.49
C ILE A 48 11.11 18.65 1.02
N LEU A 49 10.63 19.88 0.77
CA LEU A 49 9.31 20.33 1.18
C LEU A 49 8.18 19.50 0.53
N ILE A 50 8.31 19.19 -0.76
CA ILE A 50 7.34 18.35 -1.49
C ILE A 50 7.32 16.93 -0.93
N VAL A 51 8.49 16.34 -0.65
CA VAL A 51 8.58 15.00 -0.07
C VAL A 51 7.91 14.97 1.31
N LEU A 52 8.13 16.00 2.14
CA LEU A 52 7.50 16.12 3.45
C LEU A 52 5.97 16.18 3.36
N MET A 53 5.44 17.01 2.44
CA MET A 53 4.00 17.05 2.18
C MET A 53 3.47 15.72 1.64
N ALA A 54 4.15 15.09 0.68
CA ALA A 54 3.74 13.80 0.13
C ALA A 54 3.70 12.70 1.21
N SER A 55 4.72 12.63 2.07
CA SER A 55 4.76 11.70 3.20
C SER A 55 3.62 11.93 4.18
N SER A 56 3.23 13.18 4.45
CA SER A 56 2.08 13.49 5.32
C SER A 56 0.76 12.98 4.73
N ILE A 57 0.56 13.15 3.42
CA ILE A 57 -0.65 12.66 2.72
C ILE A 57 -0.68 11.13 2.76
N THR A 58 0.43 10.45 2.45
CA THR A 58 0.52 8.99 2.52
C THR A 58 0.22 8.47 3.93
N PHE A 59 0.70 9.16 4.97
CA PHE A 59 0.45 8.78 6.36
C PHE A 59 -1.04 8.87 6.71
N ILE A 60 -1.70 9.98 6.35
CA ILE A 60 -3.15 10.17 6.59
C ILE A 60 -3.98 9.14 5.81
N THR A 61 -3.64 8.89 4.54
CA THR A 61 -4.32 7.87 3.73
C THR A 61 -4.16 6.47 4.31
N GLY A 62 -2.95 6.12 4.77
CA GLY A 62 -2.69 4.85 5.43
C GLY A 62 -3.49 4.68 6.72
N LEU A 63 -3.64 5.74 7.52
CA LEU A 63 -4.47 5.75 8.71
C LEU A 63 -5.95 5.50 8.38
N SER A 64 -6.46 6.13 7.31
CA SER A 64 -7.83 5.94 6.82
C SER A 64 -8.07 4.51 6.35
N ALA A 65 -7.15 3.96 5.54
CA ALA A 65 -7.21 2.57 5.08
C ALA A 65 -7.16 1.57 6.25
N SER A 66 -6.35 1.84 7.28
CA SER A 66 -6.29 1.00 8.48
C SER A 66 -7.60 1.02 9.28
N ALA A 67 -8.29 2.18 9.34
CA ALA A 67 -9.58 2.28 10.01
C ALA A 67 -10.64 1.43 9.28
N ILE A 68 -10.66 1.50 7.94
CA ILE A 68 -11.53 0.68 7.09
C ILE A 68 -11.25 -0.81 7.29
N ALA A 69 -9.98 -1.21 7.25
CA ALA A 69 -9.58 -2.61 7.40
C ALA A 69 -9.93 -3.18 8.80
N THR A 70 -10.01 -2.33 9.82
CA THR A 70 -10.39 -2.74 11.18
C THR A 70 -11.92 -2.86 11.34
N ASN A 71 -12.70 -2.08 10.58
CA ASN A 71 -14.16 -2.06 10.69
C ASN A 71 -14.85 -3.18 9.88
N ILE A 72 -14.17 -3.73 8.86
CA ILE A 72 -14.78 -4.66 7.90
C ILE A 72 -14.15 -6.06 8.00
N LYS A 73 -14.97 -7.12 7.98
CA LYS A 73 -14.48 -8.49 7.79
C LYS A 73 -13.87 -8.62 6.38
N VAL A 74 -12.55 -8.64 6.31
CA VAL A 74 -11.76 -8.76 5.08
C VAL A 74 -11.88 -10.19 4.53
N GLY A 75 -12.46 -10.32 3.34
CA GLY A 75 -12.56 -11.57 2.59
C GLY A 75 -11.40 -11.77 1.61
N ILE A 76 -11.47 -12.84 0.82
CA ILE A 76 -10.50 -13.14 -0.25
C ILE A 76 -10.76 -12.18 -1.42
N GLY A 77 -10.15 -11.00 -1.39
CA GLY A 77 -10.26 -10.02 -2.48
C GLY A 77 -9.45 -8.72 -2.28
N GLY A 78 -8.63 -8.64 -1.24
CA GLY A 78 -7.67 -7.54 -1.05
C GLY A 78 -8.32 -6.17 -0.93
N GLU A 79 -7.67 -5.15 -1.49
CA GLU A 79 -8.13 -3.76 -1.45
C GLU A 79 -9.45 -3.55 -2.20
N TYR A 80 -9.69 -4.24 -3.32
CA TYR A 80 -10.96 -4.14 -4.05
C TYR A 80 -12.16 -4.63 -3.22
N TYR A 81 -11.97 -5.67 -2.42
CA TYR A 81 -13.01 -6.17 -1.50
C TYR A 81 -13.25 -5.21 -0.32
N LEU A 82 -12.20 -4.52 0.13
CA LEU A 82 -12.31 -3.50 1.18
C LEU A 82 -13.08 -2.26 0.68
N VAL A 83 -12.74 -1.77 -0.52
CA VAL A 83 -13.35 -0.56 -1.12
C VAL A 83 -14.82 -0.80 -1.48
N SER A 84 -15.13 -1.90 -2.17
CA SER A 84 -16.52 -2.23 -2.60
C SER A 84 -17.51 -2.39 -1.44
N ARG A 85 -17.04 -2.82 -0.26
CA ARG A 85 -17.88 -2.98 0.93
C ARG A 85 -17.96 -1.72 1.80
N SER A 86 -16.97 -0.83 1.70
CA SER A 86 -16.93 0.43 2.45
C SER A 86 -17.76 1.53 1.79
N LEU A 87 -17.69 1.63 0.46
CA LEU A 87 -18.37 2.66 -0.32
C LEU A 87 -19.78 2.22 -0.75
N GLY A 88 -20.10 0.93 -0.57
CA GLY A 88 -21.24 0.33 -1.25
C GLY A 88 -20.90 0.16 -2.73
N LEU A 89 -21.37 -0.93 -3.33
CA LEU A 89 -21.42 -1.04 -4.78
C LEU A 89 -22.43 0.00 -5.27
N GLU A 90 -21.92 1.16 -5.70
CA GLU A 90 -22.49 1.84 -6.86
C GLU A 90 -22.05 1.10 -8.14
#